data_AF-A0A5R8WM83-F1
#
_entry.id   AF-A0A5R8WM83-F1
#
_cell.length_a   1.000
_cell.length_b   1.000
_cell.length_c   1.000
_cell.angle_alpha   90.00
_cell.angle_beta   90.00
_cell.angle_gamma   90.00
#
_symmetry.space_group_name_H-M   'P 1'
#
loop_
_entity.id
_entity.type
_entity.pdbx_description
1 polymer ?
#
loop_
_entity_poly.entity_id
_entity_poly.type
_entity_poly.pdbx_seq_one_letter_code
_entity_poly.pdbx_strand_id
1 'polypeptide(L)'
;MSEEANDDQFQARTRANIQQAVQVLQQTLQPYLRTFSAEELTMLRKVATTPGPRALPLPAANTDLGRLHGRLTQLRGQMAPFAWLDDLRAELEDLLVLLEGTLIWYGAERHDLTPDLQQALRLIMAN
;
A
#
# COMPACT_ATOMS: atom_id res chain seq x y z
N MET A 1 34.44 -19.39 -12.33
CA MET A 1 33.55 -18.45 -11.64
C MET A 1 32.30 -19.23 -11.27
N SER A 2 32.02 -19.32 -9.98
CA SER A 2 31.01 -20.22 -9.41
C SER A 2 29.60 -19.65 -9.57
N GLU A 3 28.58 -20.51 -9.77
CA GLU A 3 27.16 -20.13 -9.87
C GLU A 3 26.71 -19.20 -8.74
N GLU A 4 27.18 -19.42 -7.51
CA GLU A 4 26.88 -18.58 -6.34
C GLU A 4 27.26 -17.10 -6.50
N ALA A 5 28.41 -16.81 -7.14
CA ALA A 5 28.83 -15.42 -7.34
C ALA A 5 27.96 -14.68 -8.38
N ASN A 6 27.30 -15.44 -9.27
CA ASN A 6 26.39 -14.90 -10.28
C ASN A 6 25.00 -14.65 -9.66
N ASP A 7 24.56 -15.54 -8.78
CA ASP A 7 23.31 -15.41 -8.02
C ASP A 7 23.35 -14.23 -7.03
N ASP A 8 24.46 -14.04 -6.32
CA ASP A 8 24.64 -12.92 -5.40
C ASP A 8 24.61 -11.56 -6.13
N GLN A 9 25.25 -11.48 -7.31
CA GLN A 9 25.21 -10.28 -8.14
C GLN A 9 23.81 -10.01 -8.70
N PHE A 10 23.11 -11.05 -9.12
CA PHE A 10 21.73 -10.95 -9.60
C PHE A 10 20.78 -10.46 -8.49
N GLN A 11 20.89 -11.03 -7.28
CA GLN A 11 20.09 -10.60 -6.13
C GLN A 11 20.40 -9.15 -5.75
N ALA A 12 21.68 -8.77 -5.65
CA ALA A 12 22.06 -7.39 -5.31
C ALA A 12 21.52 -6.37 -6.33
N ARG A 13 21.65 -6.66 -7.62
CA ARG A 13 21.13 -5.79 -8.68
C ARG A 13 19.61 -5.69 -8.66
N THR A 14 18.94 -6.81 -8.46
CA THR A 14 17.47 -6.85 -8.39
C THR A 14 16.97 -6.10 -7.17
N ARG A 15 17.62 -6.26 -6.01
CA ARG A 15 17.30 -5.50 -4.79
C ARG A 15 17.42 -4.01 -5.02
N ALA A 16 18.55 -3.56 -5.59
CA ALA A 16 18.80 -2.15 -5.84
C ALA A 16 17.73 -1.54 -6.77
N ASN A 17 17.34 -2.26 -7.82
CA ASN A 17 16.29 -1.81 -8.74
C ASN A 17 14.94 -1.67 -8.05
N ILE A 18 14.55 -2.65 -7.22
CA ILE A 18 13.27 -2.62 -6.50
C ILE A 18 13.28 -1.53 -5.43
N GLN A 19 14.37 -1.39 -4.68
CA GLN A 19 14.52 -0.32 -3.69
C GLN A 19 14.42 1.06 -4.34
N GLN A 20 15.06 1.26 -5.50
CA GLN A 20 14.94 2.51 -6.25
C GLN A 20 13.48 2.76 -6.68
N ALA A 21 12.78 1.72 -7.15
CA ALA A 21 11.37 1.84 -7.52
C ALA A 21 10.49 2.22 -6.32
N VAL A 22 10.68 1.57 -5.16
CA VAL A 22 9.95 1.88 -3.92
C VAL A 22 10.22 3.32 -3.48
N GLN A 23 11.47 3.79 -3.50
CA GLN A 23 11.80 5.18 -3.17
C GLN A 23 11.13 6.19 -4.11
N VAL A 24 11.17 5.95 -5.43
CA VAL A 24 10.51 6.83 -6.40
C VAL A 24 9.00 6.89 -6.15
N LEU A 25 8.38 5.75 -5.84
CA LEU A 25 6.95 5.69 -5.51
C LEU A 25 6.62 6.44 -4.23
N GLN A 26 7.41 6.28 -3.16
CA GLN A 26 7.26 7.01 -1.90
C GLN A 26 7.37 8.52 -2.15
N GLN A 27 8.41 8.99 -2.85
CA GLN A 27 8.60 10.42 -3.15
C GLN A 27 7.48 10.99 -4.02
N THR A 28 7.01 10.22 -5.01
CA THR A 28 5.93 10.64 -5.90
C THR A 28 4.60 10.76 -5.16
N LEU A 29 4.34 9.85 -4.22
CA LEU A 29 3.08 9.80 -3.49
C LEU A 29 3.05 10.75 -2.29
N GLN A 30 4.19 11.02 -1.66
CA GLN A 30 4.29 11.81 -0.44
C GLN A 30 3.46 13.11 -0.43
N PRO A 31 3.40 13.93 -1.50
CA PRO A 31 2.61 15.16 -1.49
C PRO A 31 1.10 14.94 -1.43
N TYR A 32 0.64 13.74 -1.81
CA TYR A 32 -0.77 13.38 -1.90
C TYR A 32 -1.24 12.57 -0.69
N LEU A 33 -0.31 12.02 0.10
CA LEU A 33 -0.64 11.19 1.25
C LEU A 33 -1.02 12.04 2.45
N ARG A 34 -2.10 11.64 3.12
CA ARG A 34 -2.45 12.17 4.44
C ARG A 34 -1.47 11.61 5.48
N THR A 35 -1.08 12.46 6.42
CA THR A 35 -0.39 12.01 7.64
C THR A 35 -1.40 11.37 8.58
N PHE A 36 -1.13 10.14 8.99
CA PHE A 36 -1.92 9.40 9.97
C PHE A 36 -1.14 9.29 11.28
N SER A 37 -1.85 9.30 12.42
CA SER A 37 -1.29 8.95 13.72
C SER A 37 -0.89 7.47 13.78
N ALA A 38 -0.07 7.09 14.76
CA ALA A 38 0.32 5.69 14.96
C ALA A 38 -0.91 4.78 15.21
N GLU A 39 -1.92 5.30 15.90
CA GLU A 39 -3.18 4.62 16.18
C GLU A 39 -4.00 4.45 14.89
N GLU A 40 -4.17 5.52 14.10
CA GLU A 40 -4.86 5.48 12.80
C GLU A 40 -4.19 4.48 11.86
N LEU A 41 -2.85 4.45 11.78
CA LEU A 41 -2.10 3.49 10.97
C LEU A 41 -2.31 2.04 11.43
N THR A 42 -2.27 1.80 12.73
CA THR A 42 -2.53 0.46 13.30
C THR A 42 -3.91 -0.04 12.90
N MET A 43 -4.88 0.85 12.94
CA MET A 43 -6.26 0.53 12.59
C MET A 43 -6.45 0.30 11.09
N LEU A 44 -5.85 1.15 10.24
CA LEU A 44 -5.85 0.95 8.79
C LEU A 44 -5.21 -0.38 8.39
N ARG A 45 -4.09 -0.75 9.02
CA ARG A 45 -3.44 -2.07 8.80
C ARG A 45 -4.36 -3.21 9.22
N LYS A 46 -5.05 -3.09 10.36
CA LYS A 46 -6.02 -4.09 10.82
C LYS A 46 -7.15 -4.26 9.81
N VAL A 47 -7.70 -3.18 9.28
CA VAL A 47 -8.74 -3.21 8.24
C VAL A 47 -8.24 -3.84 6.95
N ALA A 48 -7.03 -3.47 6.50
CA ALA A 48 -6.42 -3.99 5.28
C ALA A 48 -6.16 -5.52 5.33
N THR A 49 -5.91 -6.05 6.53
CA THR A 49 -5.60 -7.46 6.78
C THR A 49 -6.78 -8.30 7.25
N THR A 50 -7.91 -7.67 7.60
CA THR A 50 -9.12 -8.40 8.05
C THR A 50 -9.80 -9.07 6.85
N PRO A 51 -9.98 -10.40 6.87
CA PRO A 51 -10.72 -11.11 5.81
C PRO A 51 -12.20 -10.71 5.82
N GLY A 52 -12.72 -10.25 4.68
CA GLY A 52 -14.12 -9.85 4.54
C GLY A 52 -14.35 -8.97 3.30
N PRO A 53 -15.60 -8.55 3.03
CA PRO A 53 -15.84 -7.49 2.05
C PRO A 53 -15.01 -6.28 2.47
N ARG A 54 -14.07 -5.84 1.61
CA ARG A 54 -13.32 -4.62 1.88
C ARG A 54 -14.34 -3.51 2.12
N ALA A 55 -14.27 -2.87 3.27
CA ALA A 55 -15.25 -1.87 3.69
C ALA A 55 -15.34 -0.69 2.71
N LEU A 56 -14.33 -0.52 1.86
CA LEU A 56 -14.26 0.55 0.88
C LEU A 56 -14.02 0.03 -0.54
N PRO A 57 -14.70 0.60 -1.54
CA PRO A 57 -14.45 0.28 -2.93
C PRO A 57 -13.04 0.73 -3.31
N LEU A 58 -12.30 -0.18 -3.93
CA LEU A 58 -11.03 0.17 -4.57
C LEU A 58 -11.27 1.25 -5.63
N PRO A 59 -10.29 2.14 -5.89
CA PRO A 59 -10.39 3.11 -6.96
C PRO A 59 -10.68 2.40 -8.28
N ALA A 60 -11.56 2.97 -9.09
CA ALA A 60 -11.88 2.39 -10.39
C ALA A 60 -10.59 2.21 -11.21
N ALA A 61 -10.40 1.02 -11.78
CA ALA A 61 -9.14 0.62 -12.42
C ALA A 61 -8.73 1.51 -13.60
N ASN A 62 -9.68 2.23 -14.20
CA ASN A 62 -9.46 3.18 -15.29
C ASN A 62 -9.00 4.59 -14.83
N THR A 63 -8.94 4.84 -13.54
CA THR A 63 -8.40 6.10 -12.97
C THR A 63 -6.89 6.01 -12.78
N ASP A 64 -6.19 7.14 -12.75
CA ASP A 64 -4.73 7.17 -12.47
C ASP A 64 -4.40 6.49 -11.15
N LEU A 65 -5.28 6.67 -10.17
CA LEU A 65 -5.17 6.10 -8.84
C LEU A 65 -5.44 4.59 -8.81
N GLY A 66 -6.45 4.11 -9.53
CA GLY A 66 -6.71 2.67 -9.67
C GLY A 66 -5.59 1.97 -10.42
N ARG A 67 -5.03 2.61 -11.46
CA ARG A 67 -3.83 2.14 -12.15
C ARG A 67 -2.62 2.07 -11.21
N LEU A 68 -2.42 3.10 -10.40
CA LEU A 68 -1.33 3.14 -9.43
C LEU A 68 -1.47 2.06 -8.36
N HIS A 69 -2.65 1.94 -7.74
CA HIS A 69 -2.96 0.91 -6.76
C HIS A 69 -2.76 -0.51 -7.33
N GLY A 70 -3.21 -0.74 -8.56
CA GLY A 70 -2.99 -2.00 -9.28
C GLY A 70 -1.51 -2.29 -9.52
N ARG A 71 -0.73 -1.29 -9.95
CA ARG A 71 0.72 -1.43 -10.15
C ARG A 71 1.47 -1.73 -8.85
N LEU A 72 1.12 -1.06 -7.76
CA LEU A 72 1.72 -1.30 -6.44
C LEU A 72 1.38 -2.72 -5.94
N THR A 73 0.13 -3.14 -6.09
CA THR A 73 -0.32 -4.49 -5.73
C THR A 73 0.40 -5.56 -6.56
N GLN A 74 0.59 -5.31 -7.87
CA GLN A 74 1.32 -6.19 -8.77
C GLN A 74 2.80 -6.30 -8.37
N LEU A 75 3.46 -5.17 -8.10
CA LEU A 75 4.85 -5.14 -7.65
C LEU A 75 5.02 -5.94 -6.35
N ARG A 76 4.11 -5.75 -5.38
CA ARG A 76 4.09 -6.53 -4.13
C ARG A 76 3.96 -8.03 -4.39
N GLY A 77 3.10 -8.42 -5.34
CA GLY A 77 2.92 -9.81 -5.75
C GLY A 77 4.16 -10.41 -6.42
N GLN A 78 4.87 -9.63 -7.23
CA GLN A 78 6.12 -10.06 -7.87
C GLN A 78 7.25 -10.31 -6.85
N MET A 79 7.21 -9.64 -5.71
CA MET A 79 8.18 -9.80 -4.62
C MET A 79 7.85 -10.99 -3.70
N ALA A 80 6.62 -11.51 -3.72
CA ALA A 80 6.16 -12.58 -2.83
C ALA A 80 7.02 -13.87 -2.83
N PRO A 81 7.59 -14.33 -3.96
CA PRO A 81 8.41 -15.54 -3.99
C PRO A 81 9.80 -15.39 -3.36
N PHE A 82 10.25 -14.16 -3.07
CA PHE A 82 11.64 -13.88 -2.71
C PHE A 82 11.74 -13.37 -1.26
N ALA A 83 12.11 -14.26 -0.33
CA ALA A 83 12.23 -13.91 1.10
C ALA A 83 13.24 -12.78 1.37
N TRP A 84 14.28 -12.65 0.54
CA TRP A 84 15.28 -11.58 0.66
C TRP A 84 14.75 -10.19 0.26
N LEU A 85 13.50 -10.09 -0.20
CA LEU A 85 12.76 -8.85 -0.49
C LEU A 85 11.68 -8.51 0.55
N ASP A 86 11.61 -9.24 1.66
CA ASP A 86 10.54 -9.10 2.65
C ASP A 86 10.49 -7.70 3.28
N ASP A 87 11.64 -7.06 3.49
CA ASP A 87 11.76 -5.69 3.98
C ASP A 87 11.14 -4.67 3.00
N LEU A 88 11.53 -4.76 1.73
CA LEU A 88 10.99 -3.90 0.67
C LEU A 88 9.50 -4.17 0.43
N ARG A 89 9.05 -5.41 0.65
CA ARG A 89 7.63 -5.78 0.56
C ARG A 89 6.84 -5.13 1.68
N ALA A 90 7.37 -5.10 2.90
CA ALA A 90 6.75 -4.43 4.04
C ALA A 90 6.65 -2.91 3.81
N GLU A 91 7.70 -2.27 3.26
CA GLU A 91 7.67 -0.85 2.90
C GLU A 91 6.59 -0.53 1.86
N LEU A 92 6.43 -1.42 0.86
CA LEU A 92 5.41 -1.27 -0.17
C LEU A 92 3.99 -1.49 0.37
N GLU A 93 3.84 -2.40 1.34
CA GLU A 93 2.57 -2.63 2.04
C GLU A 93 2.17 -1.42 2.88
N ASP A 94 3.12 -0.80 3.58
CA ASP A 94 2.88 0.44 4.32
C ASP A 94 2.45 1.59 3.39
N LEU A 95 3.09 1.71 2.23
CA LEU A 95 2.70 2.70 1.22
C LEU A 95 1.29 2.44 0.67
N LEU A 96 0.91 1.18 0.48
CA LEU A 96 -0.44 0.78 0.06
C LEU A 96 -1.48 1.14 1.14
N VAL A 97 -1.19 0.87 2.41
CA VAL A 97 -2.06 1.22 3.54
C VAL A 97 -2.25 2.72 3.64
N LEU A 98 -1.17 3.51 3.51
CA LEU A 98 -1.23 4.97 3.50
C LEU A 98 -2.07 5.50 2.35
N LEU A 99 -1.88 4.95 1.15
CA LEU A 99 -2.64 5.33 -0.03
C LEU A 99 -4.12 5.02 0.15
N GLU A 100 -4.47 3.78 0.53
CA GLU A 100 -5.85 3.38 0.80
C GLU A 100 -6.48 4.27 1.89
N GLY A 101 -5.80 4.45 3.03
CA GLY A 101 -6.23 5.35 4.10
C GLY A 101 -6.54 6.78 3.63
N THR A 102 -5.65 7.33 2.81
CA THR A 102 -5.80 8.69 2.27
C THR A 102 -7.04 8.80 1.38
N LEU A 103 -7.31 7.79 0.58
CA LEU A 103 -8.47 7.76 -0.32
C LEU A 103 -9.78 7.61 0.41
N ILE A 104 -9.78 6.81 1.47
CA ILE A 104 -10.91 6.67 2.38
C ILE A 104 -11.26 8.03 2.96
N TRP A 105 -10.24 8.74 3.45
CA TRP A 105 -10.43 10.06 4.04
C TRP A 105 -10.92 11.09 3.02
N TYR A 106 -10.31 11.16 1.83
CA TYR A 106 -10.80 12.07 0.77
C TYR A 106 -12.20 11.73 0.30
N GLY A 107 -12.54 10.44 0.19
CA GLY A 107 -13.89 9.98 -0.12
C GLY A 107 -14.90 10.38 0.95
N ALA A 108 -14.49 10.29 2.24
CA ALA A 108 -15.29 10.71 3.38
C ALA A 108 -15.51 12.23 3.47
N GLU A 109 -14.51 13.03 3.10
CA GLU A 109 -14.64 14.48 3.14
C GLU A 109 -15.34 15.08 1.92
N ARG A 110 -15.15 14.50 0.72
CA ARG A 110 -15.66 15.08 -0.54
C ARG A 110 -16.99 14.53 -1.01
N HIS A 111 -17.38 13.34 -0.57
CA HIS A 111 -18.67 12.77 -0.89
C HIS A 111 -19.43 12.58 0.42
N ASP A 112 -20.71 12.95 0.43
CA ASP A 112 -21.66 12.56 1.48
C ASP A 112 -21.71 11.04 1.52
N LEU A 113 -20.74 10.43 2.21
CA LEU A 113 -20.76 9.02 2.51
C LEU A 113 -22.07 8.74 3.21
N THR A 114 -22.72 7.64 2.83
CA THR A 114 -23.94 7.23 3.50
C THR A 114 -23.67 7.12 5.00
N PRO A 115 -24.64 7.46 5.86
CA PRO A 115 -24.47 7.41 7.31
C PRO A 115 -23.88 6.09 7.81
N ASP A 116 -24.20 4.98 7.14
CA ASP A 116 -23.67 3.65 7.44
C ASP A 116 -22.17 3.52 7.16
N LEU A 117 -21.66 4.14 6.09
CA LEU A 117 -20.23 4.15 5.77
C LEU A 117 -19.48 5.13 6.68
N GLN A 118 -20.10 6.26 7.03
CA GLN A 118 -19.56 7.16 8.06
C GLN A 118 -19.52 6.49 9.43
N GLN A 119 -20.53 5.71 9.78
CA GLN A 119 -20.62 4.99 11.05
C GLN A 119 -19.68 3.78 11.08
N ALA A 120 -19.52 3.05 9.96
CA ALA A 120 -18.51 2.03 9.81
C ALA A 120 -17.11 2.63 9.96
N LEU A 121 -16.81 3.76 9.31
CA LEU A 121 -15.53 4.47 9.46
C LEU A 121 -15.31 4.99 10.89
N ARG A 122 -16.34 5.54 11.54
CA ARG A 122 -16.25 5.96 12.95
C ARG A 122 -16.06 4.78 13.91
N LEU A 123 -16.73 3.65 13.69
CA LEU A 123 -16.54 2.42 14.47
C LEU A 123 -15.16 1.79 14.22
N ILE A 124 -14.65 1.93 12.99
CA ILE A 124 -13.29 1.63 12.53
C ILE A 124 -12.30 2.75 12.93
N MET A 125 -12.69 3.78 13.67
CA MET A 125 -11.74 4.80 14.19
C MET A 125 -11.84 4.98 15.70
N ALA A 126 -12.88 4.43 16.33
CA ALA A 126 -13.17 4.57 17.76
C ALA A 126 -12.84 3.31 18.59
N ASN A 127 -12.15 2.32 18.03
CA ASN A 127 -11.73 1.06 18.68
C ASN A 127 -10.26 0.73 18.37
#